data_AF-A0A9E6CL74-F1
#
_entry.id   AF-A0A9E6CL74-F1
#
_cell.length_a   1.000
_cell.length_b   1.000
_cell.length_c   1.000
_cell.angle_alpha   90.00
_cell.angle_beta   90.00
_cell.angle_gamma   90.00
#
_symmetry.space_group_name_H-M   'P 1'
#
loop_
_entity.id
_entity.type
_entity.pdbx_description
1 polymer ?
#
loop_
_entity_poly.entity_id
_entity_poly.type
_entity_poly.pdbx_seq_one_letter_code
_entity_poly.pdbx_strand_id
1 'polypeptide(L)'
;KGVKVIVLDDTDMPTRSPKDPEKFKEANKAFVAGLKKHPITGEGLPGFGTNILTNVINEAGALPTNNFQTGRFEGAGNISGETQSEIMTSRGGKVTKGCHKGCVIRCSGIYNDKDGNYLTKRTEYETVWAHGANCGIDDMDAIAMLDRMDDDYGLDTIEMGATIGVVMEAGLAKFGDAEAAVNLLKEVGQGTPLGRILGSGAAVTGKVFGVERVPVVKGQALPAYDPRAVQGMGVTYATSTMGADHTAGYAVTANILGVGGSVDPLKPEGQIELARDLQIATTALDATGMCLFIAFAILDQEDTFNAYMELMSTFTGQKFTGDDFVALGKQILTYERDFNARAGFTKEQDRLPEFFKNEPLAPHNTTFEVKDEDLDQVFNW
;
A
#
# COMPACT_ATOMS: atom_id res chain seq x y z
N LYS A 1 -2.79 25.80 6.63
CA LYS A 1 -2.16 26.73 5.65
C LYS A 1 -3.16 27.47 4.75
N GLY A 2 -4.46 27.17 4.78
CA GLY A 2 -5.47 27.90 3.97
C GLY A 2 -5.34 27.71 2.44
N VAL A 3 -4.66 26.64 1.99
CA VAL A 3 -4.44 26.33 0.57
C VAL A 3 -5.51 25.34 0.11
N LYS A 4 -6.26 25.70 -0.95
CA LYS A 4 -7.33 24.84 -1.51
C LYS A 4 -6.88 24.03 -2.73
N VAL A 5 -6.07 24.61 -3.60
CA VAL A 5 -5.57 23.98 -4.82
C VAL A 5 -4.23 24.61 -5.22
N ILE A 6 -3.36 23.82 -5.85
CA ILE A 6 -2.15 24.29 -6.53
C ILE A 6 -2.34 23.99 -8.02
N VAL A 7 -2.26 25.02 -8.86
CA VAL A 7 -2.36 24.89 -10.33
C VAL A 7 -0.98 25.14 -10.92
N LEU A 8 -0.52 24.22 -11.77
CA LEU A 8 0.75 24.32 -12.47
C LEU A 8 0.45 24.56 -13.96
N ASP A 9 0.99 25.65 -14.51
CA ASP A 9 0.98 25.95 -15.94
C ASP A 9 2.41 25.72 -16.45
N ASP A 10 2.57 24.71 -17.31
CA ASP A 10 3.85 24.36 -17.92
C ASP A 10 4.05 25.01 -19.31
N THR A 11 3.17 25.95 -19.70
CA THR A 11 3.34 26.75 -20.91
C THR A 11 4.72 27.43 -20.89
N ASP A 12 5.46 27.32 -21.99
CA ASP A 12 6.82 27.83 -22.18
C ASP A 12 7.91 27.22 -21.27
N MET A 13 7.59 26.20 -20.47
CA MET A 13 8.60 25.48 -19.70
C MET A 13 9.38 24.50 -20.59
N PRO A 14 10.71 24.53 -20.59
CA PRO A 14 11.50 23.58 -21.37
C PRO A 14 11.38 22.17 -20.79
N THR A 15 11.12 21.19 -21.66
CA THR A 15 11.18 19.77 -21.27
C THR A 15 12.61 19.43 -20.86
N ARG A 16 12.76 18.73 -19.72
CA ARG A 16 14.05 18.17 -19.31
C ARG A 16 14.50 17.13 -20.34
N SER A 17 15.78 17.17 -20.70
CA SER A 17 16.39 16.27 -21.68
C SER A 17 17.55 15.48 -21.08
N PRO A 18 17.73 14.21 -21.49
CA PRO A 18 18.86 13.40 -21.03
C PRO A 18 20.20 14.01 -21.47
N LYS A 19 21.24 13.78 -20.67
CA LYS A 19 22.61 14.19 -21.02
C LYS A 19 23.22 13.37 -22.16
N ASP A 20 22.82 12.10 -22.30
CA ASP A 20 23.15 11.24 -23.43
C ASP A 20 21.85 10.69 -24.07
N PRO A 21 21.28 11.38 -25.08
CA PRO A 21 19.98 11.02 -25.64
C PRO A 21 19.91 9.63 -26.31
N GLU A 22 20.97 9.20 -26.98
CA GLU A 22 20.98 7.92 -27.69
C GLU A 22 21.06 6.76 -26.69
N LYS A 23 21.97 6.83 -25.72
CA LYS A 23 22.05 5.79 -24.68
C LYS A 23 20.81 5.77 -23.78
N PHE A 24 20.26 6.93 -23.44
CA PHE A 24 19.01 7.01 -22.70
C PHE A 24 17.87 6.28 -23.42
N LYS A 25 17.78 6.45 -24.75
CA LYS A 25 16.77 5.78 -25.57
C LYS A 25 16.98 4.27 -25.61
N GLU A 26 18.22 3.80 -25.70
CA GLU A 26 18.55 2.37 -25.65
C GLU A 26 18.20 1.75 -24.29
N ALA A 27 18.64 2.38 -23.20
CA ALA A 27 18.34 1.96 -21.83
C ALA A 27 16.84 1.93 -21.57
N ASN A 28 16.11 2.98 -21.98
CA ASN A 28 14.66 3.04 -21.86
C ASN A 28 13.96 1.91 -22.63
N LYS A 29 14.44 1.56 -23.82
CA LYS A 29 13.87 0.45 -24.61
C LYS A 29 14.06 -0.89 -23.90
N ALA A 30 15.25 -1.15 -23.36
CA ALA A 30 15.54 -2.36 -22.59
C ALA A 30 14.68 -2.43 -21.31
N PHE A 31 14.63 -1.33 -20.56
CA PHE A 31 13.85 -1.22 -19.34
C PHE A 31 12.35 -1.46 -19.57
N VAL A 32 11.76 -0.80 -20.58
CA VAL A 32 10.35 -0.99 -20.95
C VAL A 32 10.07 -2.42 -21.41
N ALA A 33 11.00 -3.05 -22.14
CA ALA A 33 10.86 -4.44 -22.55
C ALA A 33 10.86 -5.39 -21.34
N GLY A 34 11.73 -5.15 -20.35
CA GLY A 34 11.75 -5.87 -19.07
C GLY A 34 10.43 -5.76 -18.31
N LEU A 35 9.93 -4.54 -18.12
CA LEU A 35 8.63 -4.29 -17.47
C LEU A 35 7.46 -5.01 -18.14
N LYS A 36 7.44 -5.07 -19.47
CA LYS A 36 6.38 -5.76 -20.22
C LYS A 36 6.52 -7.28 -20.22
N LYS A 37 7.74 -7.80 -20.08
CA LYS A 37 8.02 -9.24 -20.04
C LYS A 37 7.72 -9.85 -18.68
N HIS A 38 7.86 -9.07 -17.61
CA HIS A 38 7.62 -9.55 -16.26
C HIS A 38 6.10 -9.80 -16.01
N PRO A 39 5.68 -10.96 -15.50
CA PRO A 39 4.28 -11.36 -15.43
C PRO A 39 3.41 -10.40 -14.59
N ILE A 40 3.93 -9.89 -13.47
CA ILE A 40 3.16 -8.98 -12.61
C ILE A 40 2.97 -7.61 -13.28
N THR A 41 4.03 -7.03 -13.85
CA THR A 41 3.99 -5.66 -14.39
C THR A 41 3.49 -5.60 -15.83
N GLY A 42 3.59 -6.69 -16.58
CA GLY A 42 3.20 -6.82 -17.98
C GLY A 42 1.83 -7.46 -18.21
N GLU A 43 1.31 -8.24 -17.25
CA GLU A 43 0.04 -8.96 -17.40
C GLU A 43 -0.89 -8.76 -16.20
N GLY A 44 -0.44 -9.08 -14.98
CA GLY A 44 -1.25 -9.04 -13.76
C GLY A 44 -1.82 -7.65 -13.46
N LEU A 45 -0.95 -6.67 -13.23
CA LEU A 45 -1.34 -5.28 -12.96
C LEU A 45 -2.16 -4.65 -14.11
N PRO A 46 -1.79 -4.76 -15.40
CA PRO A 46 -2.64 -4.24 -16.48
C PRO A 46 -4.03 -4.89 -16.57
N GLY A 47 -4.15 -6.19 -16.29
CA GLY A 47 -5.42 -6.92 -16.39
C GLY A 47 -6.34 -6.71 -15.19
N PHE A 48 -5.76 -6.74 -13.98
CA PHE A 48 -6.50 -6.87 -12.72
C PHE A 48 -6.17 -5.77 -11.70
N GLY A 49 -5.33 -4.79 -12.08
CA GLY A 49 -4.91 -3.71 -11.20
C GLY A 49 -4.19 -4.26 -9.97
N THR A 50 -4.12 -3.46 -8.93
CA THR A 50 -3.57 -3.90 -7.64
C THR A 50 -4.48 -4.91 -6.96
N ASN A 51 -5.80 -4.83 -7.17
CA ASN A 51 -6.79 -5.68 -6.53
C ASN A 51 -6.71 -7.17 -6.93
N ILE A 52 -5.82 -7.54 -7.86
CA ILE A 52 -5.38 -8.92 -8.08
C ILE A 52 -4.92 -9.61 -6.78
N LEU A 53 -4.44 -8.81 -5.82
CA LEU A 53 -3.94 -9.30 -4.54
C LEU A 53 -5.04 -9.84 -3.62
N THR A 54 -6.31 -9.47 -3.79
CA THR A 54 -7.38 -9.89 -2.87
C THR A 54 -7.46 -11.41 -2.73
N ASN A 55 -7.52 -12.16 -3.84
CA ASN A 55 -7.56 -13.62 -3.79
C ASN A 55 -6.23 -14.21 -3.29
N VAL A 56 -5.09 -13.64 -3.72
CA VAL A 56 -3.75 -14.12 -3.35
C VAL A 56 -3.53 -14.01 -1.84
N ILE A 57 -3.83 -12.86 -1.25
CA ILE A 57 -3.61 -12.58 0.17
C ILE A 57 -4.66 -13.30 1.04
N ASN A 58 -5.89 -13.44 0.54
CA ASN A 58 -6.90 -14.27 1.19
C ASN A 58 -6.46 -15.74 1.26
N GLU A 59 -5.98 -16.31 0.15
CA GLU A 59 -5.50 -17.70 0.16
C GLU A 59 -4.23 -17.85 1.03
N ALA A 60 -3.37 -16.84 1.08
CA ALA A 60 -2.25 -16.81 2.01
C ALA A 60 -2.68 -16.78 3.49
N GLY A 61 -3.96 -16.53 3.80
CA GLY A 61 -4.45 -16.42 5.18
C GLY A 61 -3.99 -15.13 5.86
N ALA A 62 -3.72 -14.09 5.08
CA ALA A 62 -3.16 -12.83 5.53
C ALA A 62 -4.04 -11.61 5.22
N LEU A 63 -5.28 -11.79 4.72
CA LEU A 63 -6.21 -10.71 4.41
C LEU A 63 -6.94 -10.29 5.69
N PRO A 64 -6.62 -9.13 6.30
CA PRO A 64 -7.25 -8.74 7.55
C PRO A 64 -8.76 -8.58 7.38
N THR A 65 -9.53 -9.28 8.21
CA THR A 65 -10.98 -9.34 8.10
C THR A 65 -11.64 -8.93 9.41
N ASN A 66 -12.68 -8.10 9.32
CA ASN A 66 -13.41 -7.56 10.47
C ASN A 66 -12.49 -6.93 11.53
N ASN A 67 -11.78 -5.87 11.16
CA ASN A 67 -10.79 -5.20 12.02
C ASN A 67 -9.69 -6.15 12.52
N PHE A 68 -9.04 -6.89 11.61
CA PHE A 68 -7.95 -7.84 11.94
C PHE A 68 -8.36 -8.96 12.91
N GLN A 69 -9.60 -9.44 12.88
CA GLN A 69 -10.03 -10.61 13.68
C GLN A 69 -9.58 -11.94 13.06
N THR A 70 -9.65 -12.06 11.72
CA THR A 70 -9.24 -13.26 10.98
C THR A 70 -8.46 -12.90 9.72
N GLY A 71 -7.66 -13.84 9.21
CA GLY A 71 -6.80 -13.64 8.03
C GLY A 71 -7.46 -14.04 6.71
N ARG A 72 -8.76 -14.39 6.75
CA ARG A 72 -9.55 -14.75 5.57
C ARG A 72 -10.93 -14.15 5.65
N PHE A 73 -11.43 -13.75 4.48
CA PHE A 73 -12.78 -13.28 4.25
C PHE A 73 -13.51 -14.21 3.28
N GLU A 74 -14.67 -14.71 3.68
CA GLU A 74 -15.50 -15.60 2.84
C GLU A 74 -15.93 -14.90 1.55
N GLY A 75 -16.27 -13.60 1.63
CA GLY A 75 -16.68 -12.77 0.50
C GLY A 75 -15.53 -12.26 -0.39
N ALA A 76 -14.27 -12.65 -0.16
CA ALA A 76 -13.12 -12.12 -0.90
C ALA A 76 -13.25 -12.26 -2.42
N GLY A 77 -13.83 -13.39 -2.88
CA GLY A 77 -14.08 -13.62 -4.31
C GLY A 77 -14.97 -12.55 -4.95
N ASN A 78 -16.01 -12.10 -4.24
CA ASN A 78 -16.97 -11.09 -4.72
C ASN A 78 -16.32 -9.70 -4.89
N ILE A 79 -15.21 -9.45 -4.19
CA ILE A 79 -14.48 -8.18 -4.23
C ILE A 79 -13.09 -8.32 -4.83
N SER A 80 -12.81 -9.41 -5.54
CA SER A 80 -11.51 -9.68 -6.15
C SER A 80 -11.19 -8.79 -7.35
N GLY A 81 -9.92 -8.73 -7.76
CA GLY A 81 -9.48 -7.99 -8.95
C GLY A 81 -10.11 -8.53 -10.24
N GLU A 82 -10.34 -9.85 -10.29
CA GLU A 82 -11.04 -10.56 -11.36
C GLU A 82 -12.49 -10.09 -11.46
N THR A 83 -13.25 -10.17 -10.36
CA THR A 83 -14.63 -9.70 -10.31
C THR A 83 -14.74 -8.20 -10.61
N GLN A 84 -13.81 -7.39 -10.09
CA GLN A 84 -13.74 -5.97 -10.41
C GLN A 84 -13.59 -5.73 -11.92
N SER A 85 -12.65 -6.44 -12.57
CA SER A 85 -12.41 -6.32 -14.01
C SER A 85 -13.61 -6.78 -14.85
N GLU A 86 -14.30 -7.84 -14.44
CA GLU A 86 -15.52 -8.32 -15.09
C GLU A 86 -16.66 -7.28 -15.01
N ILE A 87 -16.88 -6.72 -13.82
CA ILE A 87 -17.87 -5.65 -13.61
C ILE A 87 -17.54 -4.44 -14.48
N MET A 88 -16.29 -3.95 -14.42
CA MET A 88 -15.85 -2.82 -15.21
C MET A 88 -16.05 -3.05 -16.71
N THR A 89 -15.72 -4.25 -17.21
CA THR A 89 -15.87 -4.60 -18.63
C THR A 89 -17.34 -4.63 -19.03
N SER A 90 -18.20 -5.26 -18.23
CA SER A 90 -19.64 -5.37 -18.52
C SER A 90 -20.37 -4.04 -18.51
N ARG A 91 -19.87 -3.04 -17.78
CA ARG A 91 -20.47 -1.71 -17.62
C ARG A 91 -19.80 -0.61 -18.44
N GLY A 92 -18.98 -0.99 -19.43
CA GLY A 92 -18.31 -0.03 -20.33
C GLY A 92 -17.21 0.82 -19.67
N GLY A 93 -16.68 0.36 -18.53
CA GLY A 93 -15.52 0.94 -17.87
C GLY A 93 -14.21 0.66 -18.60
N LYS A 94 -13.08 0.97 -17.96
CA LYS A 94 -11.74 0.71 -18.51
C LYS A 94 -10.91 -0.08 -17.53
N VAL A 95 -10.51 -1.30 -17.86
CA VAL A 95 -9.68 -2.13 -16.98
C VAL A 95 -8.19 -1.74 -16.96
N THR A 96 -7.73 -0.98 -17.95
CA THR A 96 -6.32 -0.55 -18.07
C THR A 96 -6.17 0.92 -18.46
N LYS A 97 -5.40 1.66 -17.67
CA LYS A 97 -5.09 3.09 -17.84
C LYS A 97 -3.78 3.42 -17.12
N GLY A 98 -2.90 4.16 -17.81
CA GLY A 98 -1.67 4.69 -17.19
C GLY A 98 -1.93 5.96 -16.39
N CYS A 99 -1.16 6.17 -15.32
CA CYS A 99 -1.19 7.40 -14.54
C CYS A 99 -0.78 8.63 -15.36
N HIS A 100 0.19 8.44 -16.26
CA HIS A 100 0.66 9.44 -17.22
C HIS A 100 1.04 8.75 -18.55
N LYS A 101 1.32 9.54 -19.59
CA LYS A 101 1.63 9.05 -20.96
C LYS A 101 2.78 8.04 -21.02
N GLY A 102 3.74 8.12 -20.10
CA GLY A 102 4.92 7.26 -20.05
C GLY A 102 4.72 5.95 -19.30
N CYS A 103 3.64 5.78 -18.54
CA CYS A 103 3.41 4.56 -17.76
C CYS A 103 3.06 3.39 -18.69
N VAL A 104 3.92 2.37 -18.71
CA VAL A 104 3.74 1.16 -19.53
C VAL A 104 3.01 0.03 -18.79
N ILE A 105 2.93 0.08 -17.46
CA ILE A 105 2.24 -0.91 -16.60
C ILE A 105 0.73 -0.72 -16.67
N ARG A 106 0.24 0.53 -16.60
CA ARG A 106 -1.17 0.89 -16.81
C ARG A 106 -2.17 0.12 -15.91
N CYS A 107 -1.85 0.06 -14.61
CA CYS A 107 -2.62 -0.68 -13.59
C CYS A 107 -3.99 -0.08 -13.25
N SER A 108 -4.20 1.22 -13.51
CA SER A 108 -5.43 1.91 -13.13
C SER A 108 -6.55 1.69 -14.16
N GLY A 109 -7.71 2.28 -13.92
CA GLY A 109 -8.88 2.08 -14.75
C GLY A 109 -10.03 3.05 -14.44
N ILE A 110 -11.20 2.74 -14.98
CA ILE A 110 -12.45 3.48 -14.76
C ILE A 110 -13.53 2.48 -14.35
N TYR A 111 -14.12 2.70 -13.18
CA TYR A 111 -15.24 1.93 -12.67
C TYR A 111 -16.54 2.71 -12.88
N ASN A 112 -17.49 2.07 -13.56
CA ASN A 112 -18.79 2.65 -13.85
C ASN A 112 -19.88 2.03 -12.98
N ASP A 113 -20.91 2.82 -12.68
CA ASP A 113 -22.12 2.33 -12.02
C ASP A 113 -22.95 1.40 -12.92
N LYS A 114 -24.06 0.87 -12.40
CA LYS A 114 -24.95 -0.06 -13.10
C LYS A 114 -25.59 0.54 -14.35
N ASP A 115 -25.68 1.85 -14.44
CA ASP A 115 -26.23 2.59 -15.57
C ASP A 115 -25.14 2.98 -16.60
N GLY A 116 -23.88 2.60 -16.34
CA GLY A 116 -22.74 2.87 -17.21
C GLY A 116 -22.15 4.27 -17.04
N ASN A 117 -22.57 5.03 -16.03
CA ASN A 117 -21.99 6.34 -15.74
C ASN A 117 -20.70 6.17 -14.94
N TYR A 118 -19.78 7.12 -15.10
CA TYR A 118 -18.57 7.18 -14.29
C TYR A 118 -18.92 7.26 -12.80
N LEU A 119 -18.45 6.30 -12.01
CA LEU A 119 -18.57 6.33 -10.55
C LEU A 119 -17.24 6.76 -9.92
N THR A 120 -16.17 6.00 -10.15
CA THR A 120 -14.83 6.28 -9.60
C THR A 120 -13.72 5.73 -10.51
N LYS A 121 -12.46 6.01 -10.17
CA LYS A 121 -11.31 5.29 -10.74
C LYS A 121 -11.40 3.80 -10.40
N ARG A 122 -10.58 2.97 -11.03
CA ARG A 122 -10.41 1.60 -10.54
C ARG A 122 -9.97 1.65 -9.08
N THR A 123 -10.75 1.05 -8.19
CA THR A 123 -10.44 0.98 -6.76
C THR A 123 -9.20 0.12 -6.55
N GLU A 124 -8.24 0.63 -5.80
CA GLU A 124 -6.98 -0.06 -5.51
C GLU A 124 -7.22 -1.15 -4.45
N TYR A 125 -6.34 -2.15 -4.39
CA TYR A 125 -6.40 -3.28 -3.44
C TYR A 125 -6.66 -2.82 -2.00
N GLU A 126 -5.87 -1.86 -1.53
CA GLU A 126 -5.97 -1.33 -0.18
C GLU A 126 -7.34 -0.72 0.12
N THR A 127 -7.91 0.06 -0.80
CA THR A 127 -9.26 0.60 -0.64
C THR A 127 -10.31 -0.50 -0.63
N VAL A 128 -10.16 -1.51 -1.51
CA VAL A 128 -11.10 -2.63 -1.57
C VAL A 128 -11.05 -3.45 -0.28
N TRP A 129 -9.86 -3.67 0.29
CA TRP A 129 -9.72 -4.30 1.59
C TRP A 129 -10.32 -3.43 2.71
N ALA A 130 -9.93 -2.16 2.79
CA ALA A 130 -10.23 -1.27 3.91
C ALA A 130 -11.74 -1.07 4.09
N HIS A 131 -12.48 -0.89 2.99
CA HIS A 131 -13.94 -0.78 2.98
C HIS A 131 -14.68 -2.09 2.71
N GLY A 132 -13.95 -3.15 2.35
CA GLY A 132 -14.49 -4.48 2.09
C GLY A 132 -14.23 -5.42 3.25
N ALA A 133 -13.25 -6.31 3.09
CA ALA A 133 -12.93 -7.36 4.06
C ALA A 133 -12.71 -6.84 5.50
N ASN A 134 -12.03 -5.70 5.67
CA ASN A 134 -11.82 -5.12 6.99
C ASN A 134 -13.13 -4.69 7.68
N CYS A 135 -14.13 -4.29 6.89
CA CYS A 135 -15.47 -3.91 7.35
C CYS A 135 -16.49 -5.04 7.21
N GLY A 136 -16.09 -6.22 6.73
CA GLY A 136 -16.97 -7.37 6.45
C GLY A 136 -17.91 -7.17 5.26
N ILE A 137 -17.64 -6.22 4.37
CA ILE A 137 -18.48 -5.87 3.22
C ILE A 137 -17.94 -6.58 1.97
N ASP A 138 -18.83 -7.25 1.23
CA ASP A 138 -18.50 -7.96 -0.01
C ASP A 138 -19.25 -7.41 -1.24
N ASP A 139 -19.78 -6.19 -1.14
CA ASP A 139 -20.42 -5.46 -2.25
C ASP A 139 -19.43 -4.50 -2.91
N MET A 140 -18.95 -4.86 -4.10
CA MET A 140 -18.01 -4.04 -4.89
C MET A 140 -18.59 -2.67 -5.27
N ASP A 141 -19.91 -2.53 -5.45
CA ASP A 141 -20.52 -1.24 -5.76
C ASP A 141 -20.57 -0.31 -4.55
N ALA A 142 -20.81 -0.87 -3.36
CA ALA A 142 -20.72 -0.12 -2.12
C ALA A 142 -19.28 0.34 -1.84
N ILE A 143 -18.31 -0.54 -2.04
CA ILE A 143 -16.88 -0.21 -1.89
C ILE A 143 -16.46 0.88 -2.89
N ALA A 144 -16.89 0.80 -4.15
CA ALA A 144 -16.61 1.82 -5.15
C ALA A 144 -17.26 3.18 -4.82
N MET A 145 -18.44 3.16 -4.18
CA MET A 145 -19.07 4.38 -3.67
C MET A 145 -18.30 4.99 -2.49
N LEU A 146 -17.79 4.17 -1.57
CA LEU A 146 -16.95 4.62 -0.46
C LEU A 146 -15.63 5.23 -0.95
N ASP A 147 -14.95 4.58 -1.91
CA ASP A 147 -13.77 5.12 -2.62
C ASP A 147 -14.08 6.49 -3.25
N ARG A 148 -15.22 6.63 -3.92
CA ARG A 148 -15.66 7.91 -4.51
C ARG A 148 -15.82 9.00 -3.44
N MET A 149 -16.41 8.67 -2.31
CA MET A 149 -16.63 9.62 -1.22
C MET A 149 -15.32 10.04 -0.57
N ASP A 150 -14.39 9.12 -0.32
CA ASP A 150 -13.07 9.43 0.21
C ASP A 150 -12.28 10.33 -0.74
N ASP A 151 -12.27 10.03 -2.04
CA ASP A 151 -11.64 10.86 -3.07
C ASP A 151 -12.22 12.29 -3.10
N ASP A 152 -13.55 12.42 -3.03
CA ASP A 152 -14.24 13.72 -3.08
C ASP A 152 -14.05 14.54 -1.78
N TYR A 153 -13.95 13.87 -0.63
CA TYR A 153 -13.68 14.51 0.67
C TYR A 153 -12.19 14.78 0.92
N GLY A 154 -11.31 14.08 0.21
CA GLY A 154 -9.86 14.14 0.39
C GLY A 154 -9.38 13.37 1.61
N LEU A 155 -9.91 12.15 1.79
CA LEU A 155 -9.60 11.24 2.89
C LEU A 155 -8.72 10.09 2.39
N ASP A 156 -7.86 9.57 3.26
CA ASP A 156 -7.16 8.32 3.00
C ASP A 156 -8.11 7.14 3.22
N THR A 157 -8.23 6.27 2.22
CA THR A 157 -9.15 5.12 2.24
C THR A 157 -8.70 4.05 3.24
N ILE A 158 -7.39 3.88 3.46
CA ILE A 158 -6.84 2.95 4.46
C ILE A 158 -7.24 3.42 5.86
N GLU A 159 -6.88 4.64 6.22
CA GLU A 159 -7.18 5.21 7.53
C GLU A 159 -8.70 5.26 7.78
N MET A 160 -9.50 5.65 6.79
CA MET A 160 -10.96 5.73 6.93
C MET A 160 -11.60 4.35 7.05
N GLY A 161 -11.22 3.37 6.22
CA GLY A 161 -11.73 2.00 6.34
C GLY A 161 -11.30 1.31 7.64
N ALA A 162 -10.07 1.55 8.11
CA ALA A 162 -9.63 1.11 9.43
C ALA A 162 -10.44 1.76 10.56
N THR A 163 -10.71 3.07 10.44
CA THR A 163 -11.56 3.79 11.39
C THR A 163 -12.96 3.20 11.45
N ILE A 164 -13.58 2.92 10.31
CA ILE A 164 -14.90 2.29 10.23
C ILE A 164 -14.86 0.87 10.84
N GLY A 165 -13.81 0.09 10.58
CA GLY A 165 -13.60 -1.21 11.23
C GLY A 165 -13.57 -1.11 12.76
N VAL A 166 -12.89 -0.10 13.31
CA VAL A 166 -12.87 0.17 14.75
C VAL A 166 -14.26 0.59 15.27
N VAL A 167 -15.04 1.38 14.51
CA VAL A 167 -16.42 1.75 14.86
C VAL A 167 -17.34 0.54 14.88
N MET A 168 -17.18 -0.38 13.92
CA MET A 168 -17.92 -1.64 13.87
C MET A 168 -17.56 -2.54 15.06
N GLU A 169 -16.28 -2.60 15.43
CA GLU A 169 -15.86 -3.32 16.63
C GLU A 169 -16.43 -2.71 17.92
N ALA A 170 -16.54 -1.39 18.00
CA ALA A 170 -17.21 -0.69 19.10
C ALA A 170 -18.73 -0.96 19.17
N GLY A 171 -19.32 -1.61 18.16
CA GLY A 171 -20.74 -1.95 18.10
C GLY A 171 -21.67 -0.80 17.69
N LEU A 172 -21.12 0.30 17.17
CA LEU A 172 -21.93 1.41 16.62
C LEU A 172 -22.50 1.08 15.23
N ALA A 173 -21.87 0.15 14.52
CA ALA A 173 -22.33 -0.46 13.28
C ALA A 173 -22.01 -1.96 13.30
N LYS A 174 -22.68 -2.75 12.46
CA LYS A 174 -22.35 -4.17 12.32
C LYS A 174 -21.35 -4.36 11.19
N PHE A 175 -20.41 -5.29 11.35
CA PHE A 175 -19.63 -5.78 10.21
C PHE A 175 -20.57 -6.27 9.10
N GLY A 176 -20.25 -5.91 7.86
CA GLY A 176 -21.07 -6.16 6.67
C GLY A 176 -22.19 -5.15 6.40
N ASP A 177 -22.40 -4.16 7.28
CA ASP A 177 -23.40 -3.10 7.05
C ASP A 177 -22.81 -1.96 6.19
N ALA A 178 -22.89 -2.15 4.88
CA ALA A 178 -22.40 -1.18 3.90
C ALA A 178 -23.13 0.18 3.97
N GLU A 179 -24.44 0.18 4.29
CA GLU A 179 -25.20 1.42 4.41
C GLU A 179 -24.75 2.22 5.64
N ALA A 180 -24.48 1.54 6.76
CA ALA A 180 -23.90 2.17 7.94
C ALA A 180 -22.52 2.75 7.64
N ALA A 181 -21.65 2.04 6.92
CA ALA A 181 -20.33 2.57 6.51
C ALA A 181 -20.46 3.86 5.69
N VAL A 182 -21.35 3.88 4.70
CA VAL A 182 -21.65 5.08 3.90
C VAL A 182 -22.16 6.23 4.77
N ASN A 183 -23.03 5.95 5.74
CA ASN A 183 -23.58 6.97 6.61
C ASN A 183 -22.53 7.52 7.60
N LEU A 184 -21.62 6.69 8.11
CA LEU A 184 -20.48 7.14 8.92
C LEU A 184 -19.58 8.09 8.13
N LEU A 185 -19.32 7.80 6.86
CA LEU A 185 -18.51 8.67 6.02
C LEU A 185 -19.22 10.00 5.69
N LYS A 186 -20.56 9.99 5.55
CA LYS A 186 -21.35 11.24 5.44
C LYS A 186 -21.24 12.10 6.69
N GLU A 187 -21.18 11.51 7.89
CA GLU A 187 -20.97 12.28 9.13
C GLU A 187 -19.64 13.05 9.07
N VAL A 188 -18.57 12.41 8.57
CA VAL A 188 -17.26 13.06 8.34
C VAL A 188 -17.40 14.23 7.37
N GLY A 189 -17.99 14.00 6.19
CA GLY A 189 -18.20 15.04 5.19
C GLY A 189 -19.06 16.22 5.68
N GLN A 190 -20.01 15.97 6.57
CA GLN A 190 -20.85 17.00 7.20
C GLN A 190 -20.16 17.69 8.38
N GLY A 191 -19.07 17.14 8.91
CA GLY A 191 -18.33 17.69 10.03
C GLY A 191 -19.13 17.68 11.35
N THR A 192 -20.03 16.70 11.51
CA THR A 192 -20.81 16.51 12.75
C THR A 192 -19.87 16.19 13.92
N PRO A 193 -20.33 16.24 15.19
CA PRO A 193 -19.50 15.83 16.32
C PRO A 193 -18.94 14.41 16.18
N LEU A 194 -19.75 13.46 15.69
CA LEU A 194 -19.30 12.10 15.37
C LEU A 194 -18.29 12.13 14.21
N GLY A 195 -18.62 12.81 13.12
CA GLY A 195 -17.73 12.94 11.96
C GLY A 195 -16.36 13.53 12.28
N ARG A 196 -16.26 14.43 13.26
CA ARG A 196 -14.97 14.97 13.74
C ARG A 196 -14.15 13.94 14.53
N ILE A 197 -14.80 13.06 15.27
CA ILE A 197 -14.12 11.95 15.96
C ILE A 197 -13.59 10.98 14.90
N LEU A 198 -14.45 10.55 13.98
CA LEU A 198 -14.08 9.62 12.91
C LEU A 198 -12.99 10.20 11.99
N GLY A 199 -13.13 11.46 11.59
CA GLY A 199 -12.13 12.17 10.80
C GLY A 199 -10.80 12.44 11.53
N SER A 200 -10.70 12.08 12.82
CA SER A 200 -9.43 12.09 13.57
C SER A 200 -8.70 10.74 13.52
N GLY A 201 -9.19 9.77 12.75
CA GLY A 201 -8.54 8.49 12.49
C GLY A 201 -8.84 7.40 13.52
N ALA A 202 -8.35 6.20 13.23
CA ALA A 202 -8.62 4.98 13.98
C ALA A 202 -8.05 5.07 15.41
N ALA A 203 -6.88 5.67 15.56
CA ALA A 203 -6.23 5.87 16.85
C ALA A 203 -7.07 6.70 17.82
N VAL A 204 -7.70 7.78 17.35
CA VAL A 204 -8.54 8.64 18.18
C VAL A 204 -9.91 8.01 18.40
N THR A 205 -10.50 7.46 17.35
CA THR A 205 -11.78 6.76 17.40
C THR A 205 -11.76 5.63 18.42
N GLY A 206 -10.73 4.77 18.39
CA GLY A 206 -10.59 3.66 19.33
C GLY A 206 -10.49 4.12 20.79
N LYS A 207 -9.75 5.21 21.06
CA LYS A 207 -9.67 5.80 22.41
C LYS A 207 -11.00 6.36 22.90
N VAL A 208 -11.75 7.03 22.02
CA VAL A 208 -13.04 7.65 22.37
C VAL A 208 -14.09 6.59 22.66
N PHE A 209 -14.11 5.49 21.90
CA PHE A 209 -15.11 4.43 22.04
C PHE A 209 -14.65 3.25 22.91
N GLY A 210 -13.42 3.26 23.41
CA GLY A 210 -12.90 2.22 24.31
C GLY A 210 -12.61 0.89 23.62
N VAL A 211 -12.14 0.92 22.37
CA VAL A 211 -11.76 -0.27 21.60
C VAL A 211 -10.29 -0.61 21.86
N GLU A 212 -10.00 -1.88 22.14
CA GLU A 212 -8.63 -2.37 22.37
C GLU A 212 -7.91 -2.75 21.05
N ARG A 213 -8.61 -3.40 20.11
CA ARG A 213 -8.07 -3.76 18.79
C ARG A 213 -8.05 -2.56 17.87
N VAL A 214 -7.06 -1.69 18.06
CA VAL A 214 -6.85 -0.52 17.20
C VAL A 214 -5.58 -0.77 16.38
N PRO A 215 -5.70 -1.09 15.08
CA PRO A 215 -4.57 -1.52 14.26
C PRO A 215 -3.76 -0.30 13.78
N VAL A 216 -3.04 0.36 14.69
CA VAL A 216 -2.24 1.56 14.36
C VAL A 216 -0.80 1.44 14.86
N VAL A 217 0.14 1.98 14.09
CA VAL A 217 1.53 2.23 14.54
C VAL A 217 1.86 3.69 14.29
N LYS A 218 2.47 4.35 15.28
CA LYS A 218 2.73 5.80 15.26
C LYS A 218 1.48 6.66 15.03
N GLY A 219 0.29 6.10 15.30
CA GLY A 219 -1.00 6.76 15.10
C GLY A 219 -1.60 6.63 13.70
N GLN A 220 -0.93 5.94 12.77
CA GLN A 220 -1.42 5.64 11.41
C GLN A 220 -1.91 4.20 11.34
N ALA A 221 -3.05 3.97 10.67
CA ALA A 221 -3.66 2.66 10.48
C ALA A 221 -2.79 1.68 9.67
N LEU A 222 -2.85 0.40 10.02
CA LEU A 222 -2.21 -0.67 9.28
C LEU A 222 -2.93 -0.95 7.95
N PRO A 223 -2.19 -1.19 6.86
CA PRO A 223 -2.70 -1.66 5.57
C PRO A 223 -3.14 -3.14 5.53
N ALA A 224 -3.53 -3.60 4.34
CA ALA A 224 -4.21 -4.86 4.03
C ALA A 224 -3.40 -6.17 4.19
N TYR A 225 -2.39 -6.22 5.04
CA TYR A 225 -1.60 -7.44 5.28
C TYR A 225 -1.47 -7.69 6.78
N ASP A 226 -2.00 -8.82 7.25
CA ASP A 226 -1.93 -9.14 8.67
C ASP A 226 -0.51 -9.56 9.07
N PRO A 227 0.15 -8.83 9.99
CA PRO A 227 1.54 -9.09 10.35
C PRO A 227 1.75 -10.45 11.04
N ARG A 228 0.68 -11.11 11.51
CA ARG A 228 0.78 -12.47 12.09
C ARG A 228 0.94 -13.56 11.02
N ALA A 229 0.50 -13.29 9.79
CA ALA A 229 0.66 -14.20 8.65
C ALA A 229 1.71 -13.72 7.63
N VAL A 230 2.17 -12.47 7.76
CA VAL A 230 3.28 -11.90 6.97
C VAL A 230 4.21 -11.13 7.90
N GLN A 231 5.08 -11.84 8.64
CA GLN A 231 5.90 -11.24 9.69
C GLN A 231 6.83 -10.13 9.16
N GLY A 232 7.32 -10.22 7.91
CA GLY A 232 8.09 -9.16 7.28
C GLY A 232 7.35 -7.82 7.18
N MET A 233 6.04 -7.86 6.92
CA MET A 233 5.21 -6.65 6.94
C MET A 233 5.06 -6.08 8.35
N GLY A 234 4.98 -6.93 9.37
CA GLY A 234 4.97 -6.49 10.76
C GLY A 234 6.23 -5.71 11.15
N VAL A 235 7.40 -6.14 10.67
CA VAL A 235 8.66 -5.40 10.85
C VAL A 235 8.61 -4.05 10.15
N THR A 236 8.14 -4.00 8.89
CA THR A 236 7.97 -2.73 8.15
C THR A 236 7.01 -1.78 8.85
N TYR A 237 5.82 -2.24 9.26
CA TYR A 237 4.84 -1.40 9.96
C TYR A 237 5.38 -0.85 11.26
N ALA A 238 6.07 -1.68 12.03
CA ALA A 238 6.69 -1.25 13.28
C ALA A 238 7.73 -0.16 13.01
N THR A 239 8.65 -0.38 12.06
CA THR A 239 9.90 0.40 11.98
C THR A 239 9.89 1.55 10.97
N SER A 240 8.99 1.55 10.00
CA SER A 240 8.88 2.58 8.97
C SER A 240 8.88 3.99 9.56
N THR A 241 9.61 4.89 8.91
CA THR A 241 9.79 6.29 9.33
C THR A 241 8.52 7.13 9.15
N MET A 242 7.57 6.70 8.32
CA MET A 242 6.35 7.45 8.02
C MET A 242 5.08 6.95 8.75
N GLY A 243 5.16 5.84 9.50
CA GLY A 243 4.01 5.19 10.14
C GLY A 243 3.79 3.78 9.61
N ALA A 244 2.64 3.16 9.94
CA ALA A 244 2.28 1.85 9.37
C ALA A 244 1.98 1.99 7.87
N ASP A 245 3.01 1.86 7.04
CA ASP A 245 2.89 1.94 5.59
C ASP A 245 3.56 0.73 4.95
N HIS A 246 2.81 0.00 4.13
CA HIS A 246 3.28 -1.22 3.49
C HIS A 246 4.24 -0.94 2.32
N THR A 247 4.13 0.23 1.71
CA THR A 247 4.94 0.64 0.57
C THR A 247 6.36 0.97 0.99
N ALA A 248 6.56 1.43 2.23
CA ALA A 248 7.87 1.75 2.81
C ALA A 248 8.85 0.57 2.72
N GLY A 249 8.39 -0.67 2.79
CA GLY A 249 9.20 -1.88 2.66
C GLY A 249 8.31 -3.11 2.42
N TYR A 250 7.96 -3.34 1.16
CA TYR A 250 6.87 -4.25 0.78
C TYR A 250 7.29 -5.74 0.79
N ALA A 251 7.42 -6.32 2.00
CA ALA A 251 7.92 -7.69 2.23
C ALA A 251 7.09 -8.80 1.55
N VAL A 252 5.84 -8.52 1.21
CA VAL A 252 4.95 -9.41 0.44
C VAL A 252 5.59 -9.91 -0.86
N THR A 253 6.52 -9.15 -1.46
CA THR A 253 7.30 -9.58 -2.63
C THR A 253 7.96 -10.94 -2.39
N ALA A 254 8.80 -11.07 -1.38
CA ALA A 254 9.52 -12.31 -1.06
C ALA A 254 8.68 -13.25 -0.18
N ASN A 255 7.80 -12.71 0.65
CA ASN A 255 6.99 -13.49 1.59
C ASN A 255 5.90 -14.32 0.88
N ILE A 256 5.25 -13.76 -0.15
CA ILE A 256 4.09 -14.37 -0.81
C ILE A 256 4.30 -14.51 -2.32
N LEU A 257 4.82 -13.48 -2.99
CA LEU A 257 4.83 -13.43 -4.46
C LEU A 257 6.05 -14.14 -5.09
N GLY A 258 7.06 -14.47 -4.30
CA GLY A 258 8.31 -15.08 -4.78
C GLY A 258 9.17 -14.13 -5.63
N VAL A 259 9.02 -12.82 -5.41
CA VAL A 259 9.73 -11.74 -6.12
C VAL A 259 10.91 -11.26 -5.29
N GLY A 260 12.10 -11.22 -5.89
CA GLY A 260 13.36 -10.83 -5.24
C GLY A 260 13.90 -11.88 -4.26
N GLY A 261 13.32 -13.10 -4.27
CA GLY A 261 13.67 -14.19 -3.37
C GLY A 261 12.44 -14.78 -2.66
N SER A 262 12.69 -15.60 -1.64
CA SER A 262 11.65 -16.19 -0.81
C SER A 262 12.08 -16.26 0.65
N VAL A 263 11.21 -15.76 1.53
CA VAL A 263 11.39 -15.78 2.99
C VAL A 263 10.07 -16.25 3.61
N ASP A 264 10.11 -17.28 4.46
CA ASP A 264 8.93 -17.89 5.06
C ASP A 264 8.12 -16.84 5.86
N PRO A 265 6.89 -16.49 5.45
CA PRO A 265 6.15 -15.39 6.04
C PRO A 265 5.63 -15.67 7.45
N LEU A 266 5.55 -16.95 7.84
CA LEU A 266 4.99 -17.39 9.12
C LEU A 266 6.06 -17.46 10.23
N LYS A 267 7.31 -17.16 9.92
CA LYS A 267 8.43 -17.27 10.84
C LYS A 267 9.17 -15.93 11.01
N PRO A 268 9.79 -15.69 12.19
CA PRO A 268 10.53 -14.46 12.45
C PRO A 268 11.89 -14.43 11.75
N GLU A 269 12.44 -15.58 11.35
CA GLU A 269 13.77 -15.64 10.75
C GLU A 269 13.84 -14.92 9.39
N GLY A 270 14.86 -14.07 9.22
CA GLY A 270 15.11 -13.34 7.97
C GLY A 270 14.22 -12.11 7.74
N GLN A 271 13.24 -11.86 8.61
CA GLN A 271 12.30 -10.75 8.42
C GLN A 271 12.93 -9.38 8.68
N ILE A 272 13.92 -9.30 9.57
CA ILE A 272 14.67 -8.06 9.84
C ILE A 272 15.48 -7.66 8.62
N GLU A 273 16.25 -8.58 8.05
CA GLU A 273 17.05 -8.34 6.85
C GLU A 273 16.16 -7.98 5.66
N LEU A 274 15.09 -8.75 5.43
CA LEU A 274 14.14 -8.50 4.35
C LEU A 274 13.51 -7.10 4.45
N ALA A 275 12.95 -6.76 5.60
CA ALA A 275 12.29 -5.47 5.79
C ALA A 275 13.27 -4.30 5.71
N ARG A 276 14.47 -4.44 6.27
CA ARG A 276 15.53 -3.41 6.19
C ARG A 276 15.93 -3.16 4.73
N ASP A 277 16.26 -4.21 4.00
CA ASP A 277 16.79 -4.10 2.65
C ASP A 277 15.72 -3.56 1.68
N LEU A 278 14.45 -3.95 1.87
CA LEU A 278 13.33 -3.37 1.14
C LEU A 278 13.09 -1.91 1.51
N GLN A 279 13.19 -1.52 2.78
CA GLN A 279 13.06 -0.10 3.17
C GLN A 279 14.13 0.78 2.53
N ILE A 280 15.38 0.30 2.50
CA ILE A 280 16.47 0.98 1.81
C ILE A 280 16.18 1.10 0.32
N ALA A 281 15.76 0.01 -0.33
CA ALA A 281 15.51 -0.01 -1.77
C ALA A 281 14.31 0.87 -2.17
N THR A 282 13.19 0.80 -1.44
CA THR A 282 12.00 1.63 -1.70
C THR A 282 12.32 3.10 -1.57
N THR A 283 12.98 3.50 -0.48
CA THR A 283 13.28 4.92 -0.23
C THR A 283 14.18 5.50 -1.33
N ALA A 284 15.16 4.71 -1.79
CA ALA A 284 16.00 5.08 -2.93
C ALA A 284 15.20 5.18 -4.23
N LEU A 285 14.24 4.26 -4.46
CA LEU A 285 13.36 4.28 -5.64
C LEU A 285 12.46 5.53 -5.65
N ASP A 286 11.83 5.84 -4.52
CA ASP A 286 10.95 7.01 -4.36
C ASP A 286 11.68 8.32 -4.65
N ALA A 287 12.95 8.42 -4.23
CA ALA A 287 13.80 9.58 -4.50
C ALA A 287 14.04 9.82 -6.01
N THR A 288 13.87 8.79 -6.85
CA THR A 288 13.99 8.93 -8.31
C THR A 288 12.72 9.44 -8.98
N GLY A 289 11.58 9.41 -8.29
CA GLY A 289 10.26 9.75 -8.84
C GLY A 289 9.66 8.65 -9.74
N MET A 290 10.22 7.44 -9.74
CA MET A 290 9.65 6.29 -10.42
C MET A 290 8.55 5.64 -9.57
N CYS A 291 7.56 5.05 -10.23
CA CYS A 291 6.50 4.30 -9.54
C CYS A 291 7.06 3.03 -8.88
N LEU A 292 6.68 2.78 -7.62
CA LEU A 292 7.08 1.61 -6.85
C LEU A 292 6.84 0.27 -7.58
N PHE A 293 5.81 0.16 -8.42
CA PHE A 293 5.54 -1.10 -9.14
C PHE A 293 6.61 -1.51 -10.14
N ILE A 294 7.59 -0.66 -10.48
CA ILE A 294 8.76 -1.14 -11.23
C ILE A 294 9.60 -2.12 -10.40
N ALA A 295 9.52 -2.04 -9.06
CA ALA A 295 10.25 -2.88 -8.11
C ALA A 295 10.07 -4.37 -8.42
N PHE A 296 8.86 -4.80 -8.78
CA PHE A 296 8.60 -6.21 -9.11
C PHE A 296 9.54 -6.73 -10.20
N ALA A 297 9.72 -5.97 -11.28
CA ALA A 297 10.57 -6.40 -12.38
C ALA A 297 12.06 -6.23 -12.06
N ILE A 298 12.46 -5.14 -11.40
CA ILE A 298 13.89 -4.89 -11.12
C ILE A 298 14.44 -5.75 -9.98
N LEU A 299 13.58 -6.26 -9.09
CA LEU A 299 13.99 -7.24 -8.07
C LEU A 299 14.21 -8.64 -8.66
N ASP A 300 13.46 -9.01 -9.70
CA ASP A 300 13.55 -10.34 -10.32
C ASP A 300 14.47 -10.42 -11.54
N GLN A 301 14.72 -9.29 -12.21
CA GLN A 301 15.41 -9.26 -13.50
C GLN A 301 16.62 -8.33 -13.44
N GLU A 302 17.80 -8.92 -13.29
CA GLU A 302 19.07 -8.20 -13.25
C GLU A 302 19.28 -7.29 -14.47
N ASP A 303 18.94 -7.77 -15.68
CA ASP A 303 19.01 -6.96 -16.90
C ASP A 303 18.10 -5.72 -16.85
N THR A 304 16.90 -5.85 -16.26
CA THR A 304 15.94 -4.75 -16.11
C THR A 304 16.42 -3.75 -15.05
N PHE A 305 17.01 -4.24 -13.95
CA PHE A 305 17.67 -3.40 -12.96
C PHE A 305 18.84 -2.61 -13.55
N ASN A 306 19.72 -3.28 -14.31
CA ASN A 306 20.85 -2.65 -14.98
C ASN A 306 20.38 -1.59 -16.00
N ALA A 307 19.33 -1.90 -16.77
CA ALA A 307 18.73 -0.93 -17.69
C ALA A 307 18.14 0.29 -16.97
N TYR A 308 17.57 0.11 -15.77
CA TYR A 308 17.09 1.20 -14.93
C TYR A 308 18.24 2.08 -14.40
N MET A 309 19.34 1.49 -13.93
CA MET A 309 20.53 2.24 -13.51
C MET A 309 21.14 3.04 -14.67
N GLU A 310 21.21 2.46 -15.87
CA GLU A 310 21.68 3.15 -17.08
C GLU A 310 20.72 4.28 -17.49
N LEU A 311 19.41 4.09 -17.34
CA LEU A 311 18.40 5.12 -17.58
C LEU A 311 18.65 6.35 -16.71
N MET A 312 18.88 6.15 -15.41
CA MET A 312 19.19 7.22 -14.46
C MET A 312 20.54 7.88 -14.79
N SER A 313 21.55 7.07 -15.11
CA SER A 313 22.90 7.56 -15.40
C SER A 313 22.96 8.43 -16.65
N THR A 314 22.31 7.98 -17.73
CA THR A 314 22.28 8.67 -19.03
C THR A 314 21.40 9.92 -18.99
N PHE A 315 20.36 9.94 -18.15
CA PHE A 315 19.56 11.13 -17.95
C PHE A 315 20.30 12.22 -17.19
N THR A 316 20.98 11.85 -16.09
CA THR A 316 21.67 12.81 -15.20
C THR A 316 23.08 13.18 -15.68
N GLY A 317 23.72 12.31 -16.46
CA GLY A 317 25.14 12.39 -16.84
C GLY A 317 26.10 11.96 -15.73
N GLN A 318 25.59 11.38 -14.64
CA GLN A 318 26.39 10.87 -13.53
C GLN A 318 26.27 9.36 -13.49
N LYS A 319 27.39 8.66 -13.28
CA LYS A 319 27.34 7.21 -13.11
C LYS A 319 26.56 6.89 -11.83
N PHE A 320 25.55 6.05 -11.95
CA PHE A 320 24.71 5.60 -10.84
C PHE A 320 24.67 4.08 -10.83
N THR A 321 25.12 3.49 -9.73
CA THR A 321 25.26 2.03 -9.55
C THR A 321 24.31 1.50 -8.47
N GLY A 322 24.22 0.17 -8.35
CA GLY A 322 23.45 -0.45 -7.25
C GLY A 322 23.97 -0.06 -5.86
N ASP A 323 25.29 0.08 -5.69
CA ASP A 323 25.87 0.54 -4.42
C ASP A 323 25.47 1.99 -4.10
N ASP A 324 25.45 2.86 -5.13
CA ASP A 324 24.99 4.25 -4.98
C ASP A 324 23.49 4.31 -4.63
N PHE A 325 22.69 3.41 -5.21
CA PHE A 325 21.26 3.29 -4.92
C PHE A 325 21.02 2.89 -3.45
N VAL A 326 21.73 1.88 -2.96
CA VAL A 326 21.68 1.45 -1.54
C VAL A 326 22.16 2.56 -0.61
N ALA A 327 23.27 3.24 -0.96
CA ALA A 327 23.80 4.34 -0.16
C ALA A 327 22.81 5.51 -0.06
N LEU A 328 22.11 5.84 -1.15
CA LEU A 328 21.06 6.86 -1.18
C LEU A 328 19.91 6.51 -0.22
N GLY A 329 19.40 5.28 -0.27
CA GLY A 329 18.32 4.82 0.61
C GLY A 329 18.71 4.90 2.09
N LYS A 330 19.90 4.40 2.45
CA LYS A 330 20.44 4.49 3.82
C LYS A 330 20.56 5.95 4.28
N GLN A 331 21.07 6.83 3.42
CA GLN A 331 21.20 8.25 3.73
C GLN A 331 19.85 8.92 4.03
N ILE A 332 18.84 8.68 3.18
CA ILE A 332 17.51 9.26 3.36
C ILE A 332 16.86 8.74 4.65
N LEU A 333 16.88 7.42 4.87
CA LEU A 333 16.34 6.82 6.10
C LEU A 333 17.05 7.35 7.36
N THR A 334 18.35 7.64 7.27
CA THR A 334 19.09 8.26 8.39
C THR A 334 18.56 9.66 8.70
N TYR A 335 18.24 10.47 7.68
CA TYR A 335 17.64 11.79 7.85
C TYR A 335 16.21 11.74 8.39
N GLU A 336 15.40 10.82 7.88
CA GLU A 336 14.03 10.63 8.37
C GLU A 336 14.01 10.15 9.82
N ARG A 337 14.93 9.25 10.19
CA ARG A 337 15.08 8.77 11.57
C ARG A 337 15.55 9.88 12.51
N ASP A 338 16.50 10.71 12.08
CA ASP A 338 16.92 11.90 12.83
C ASP A 338 15.75 12.88 13.03
N PHE A 339 14.96 13.12 11.98
CA PHE A 339 13.76 13.95 12.08
C PHE A 339 12.79 13.40 13.13
N ASN A 340 12.48 12.11 13.08
CA ASN A 340 11.60 11.44 14.04
C ASN A 340 12.15 11.50 15.47
N ALA A 341 13.45 11.25 15.64
CA ALA A 341 14.10 11.36 16.96
C ALA A 341 13.99 12.78 17.52
N ARG A 342 14.21 13.81 16.70
CA ARG A 342 14.00 15.22 17.10
C ARG A 342 12.54 15.57 17.37
N ALA A 343 11.59 14.87 16.75
CA ALA A 343 10.17 14.97 17.04
C ALA A 343 9.74 14.22 18.31
N GLY A 344 10.66 13.50 18.96
CA GLY A 344 10.42 12.79 20.22
C GLY A 344 10.10 11.30 20.07
N PHE A 345 10.24 10.73 18.87
CA PHE A 345 10.12 9.29 18.68
C PHE A 345 11.33 8.57 19.24
N THR A 346 11.04 7.49 19.95
CA THR A 346 11.98 6.52 20.49
C THR A 346 11.64 5.14 19.91
N LYS A 347 12.43 4.14 20.27
CA LYS A 347 12.14 2.75 19.90
C LYS A 347 10.77 2.23 20.39
N GLU A 348 10.20 2.84 21.43
CA GLU A 348 8.88 2.45 21.95
C GLU A 348 7.74 2.73 20.95
N GLN A 349 7.97 3.62 19.97
CA GLN A 349 7.04 3.87 18.88
C GLN A 349 7.22 2.91 17.69
N ASP A 350 8.27 2.09 17.70
CA ASP A 350 8.57 1.11 16.68
C ASP A 350 8.06 -0.28 17.11
N ARG A 351 6.78 -0.34 17.53
CA ARG A 351 6.12 -1.53 18.08
C ARG A 351 4.73 -1.71 17.49
N LEU A 352 4.34 -2.97 17.24
CA LEU A 352 2.97 -3.31 16.85
C LEU A 352 2.02 -3.28 18.06
N PRO A 353 0.72 -3.05 17.84
CA PRO A 353 -0.31 -3.27 18.85
C PRO A 353 -0.24 -4.66 19.49
N GLU A 354 -0.49 -4.71 20.80
CA GLU A 354 -0.28 -5.89 21.64
C GLU A 354 -1.14 -7.09 21.23
N PHE A 355 -2.32 -6.86 20.63
CA PHE A 355 -3.17 -7.95 20.16
C PHE A 355 -2.52 -8.78 19.04
N PHE A 356 -1.60 -8.21 18.24
CA PHE A 356 -0.86 -8.98 17.25
C PHE A 356 0.12 -10.00 17.87
N LYS A 357 0.55 -9.76 19.11
CA LYS A 357 1.43 -10.66 19.88
C LYS A 357 0.64 -11.71 20.67
N ASN A 358 -0.62 -11.41 21.03
CA ASN A 358 -1.41 -12.23 21.95
C ASN A 358 -2.57 -12.99 21.29
N GLU A 359 -3.09 -12.52 20.16
CA GLU A 359 -4.25 -13.14 19.50
C GLU A 359 -3.80 -13.95 18.27
N PRO A 360 -3.94 -15.29 18.27
CA PRO A 360 -3.59 -16.10 17.12
C PRO A 360 -4.52 -15.83 15.93
N LEU A 361 -3.97 -15.81 14.71
CA LEU A 361 -4.72 -15.53 13.49
C LEU A 361 -5.11 -16.81 12.75
N ALA A 362 -6.41 -17.12 12.67
CA ALA A 362 -6.88 -18.16 11.76
C ALA A 362 -6.63 -17.76 10.28
N PRO A 363 -6.22 -18.69 9.39
CA PRO A 363 -6.23 -20.15 9.58
C PRO A 363 -4.94 -20.74 10.16
N HIS A 364 -3.83 -19.99 10.16
CA HIS A 364 -2.52 -20.50 10.57
C HIS A 364 -2.38 -20.65 12.09
N ASN A 365 -3.17 -19.88 12.84
CA ASN A 365 -3.15 -19.75 14.30
C ASN A 365 -1.79 -19.25 14.83
N THR A 366 -1.13 -18.37 14.07
CA THR A 366 0.15 -17.74 14.42
C THR A 366 -0.06 -16.37 15.06
N THR A 367 0.94 -15.91 15.80
CA THR A 367 1.06 -14.53 16.31
C THR A 367 2.28 -13.85 15.68
N PHE A 368 2.50 -12.57 15.94
CA PHE A 368 3.72 -11.89 15.52
C PHE A 368 4.87 -12.25 16.46
N GLU A 369 5.91 -12.92 15.94
CA GLU A 369 6.96 -13.54 16.76
C GLU A 369 8.31 -12.80 16.73
N VAL A 370 8.48 -11.79 15.87
CA VAL A 370 9.71 -10.97 15.84
C VAL A 370 9.82 -10.18 17.15
N LYS A 371 10.98 -10.27 17.80
CA LYS A 371 11.20 -9.65 19.12
C LYS A 371 11.47 -8.17 18.99
N ASP A 372 11.14 -7.44 20.05
CA ASP A 372 11.37 -6.01 20.15
C ASP A 372 12.86 -5.66 20.04
N GLU A 373 13.76 -6.49 20.57
CA GLU A 373 15.22 -6.29 20.45
C GLU A 373 15.71 -6.46 19.01
N ASP A 374 15.04 -7.31 18.22
CA ASP A 374 15.36 -7.52 16.81
C ASP A 374 14.84 -6.35 15.96
N LEU A 375 13.65 -5.81 16.27
CA LEU A 375 13.12 -4.58 15.67
C LEU A 375 14.07 -3.39 15.88
N ASP A 376 14.69 -3.30 17.06
CA ASP A 376 15.68 -2.26 17.39
C ASP A 376 16.94 -2.33 16.51
N GLN A 377 17.15 -3.41 15.75
CA GLN A 377 18.30 -3.60 14.85
C GLN A 377 18.01 -3.27 13.37
N VAL A 378 16.79 -2.91 12.99
CA VAL A 378 16.45 -2.67 11.56
C VAL A 378 17.31 -1.58 10.92
N PHE A 379 17.73 -0.55 11.67
CA PHE A 379 18.50 0.58 11.14
C PHE A 379 19.94 0.64 11.67
N ASN A 380 20.64 -0.50 11.70
CA ASN A 380 21.95 -0.66 12.38
C ASN A 380 23.20 -0.50 11.48
N TRP A 381 23.17 0.36 10.47
CA TRP A 381 24.29 0.57 9.53
C TRP A 381 25.20 1.75 9.86
#